data_AF-A0A5M9JY30-F1
#
_entry.id   AF-A0A5M9JY30-F1
#
_cell.length_a   1.000
_cell.length_b   1.000
_cell.length_c   1.000
_cell.angle_alpha   90.00
_cell.angle_beta   90.00
_cell.angle_gamma   90.00
#
_symmetry.space_group_name_H-M   'P 1'
#
loop_
_entity.id
_entity.type
_entity.pdbx_description
1 polymer ?
#
loop_
_entity_poly.entity_id
_entity_poly.type
_entity_poly.pdbx_seq_one_letter_code
_entity_poly.pdbx_strand_id
1 'polypeptide(L)'
;MDNATEELIHVKKVWDRMKGHSPIYDFLLADVEIVSATKGLVVSRLTVRDNHVNSRGTIHGAVSASLVDWSGVLLLLHMDWKSLAQV
;
A
#
# COMPACT_ATOMS: atom_id res chain seq x y z
N MET A 1 -13.47 19.94 -3.74
CA MET A 1 -13.12 18.97 -2.69
C MET A 1 -13.48 17.62 -3.25
N ASP A 2 -12.50 16.88 -3.74
CA ASP A 2 -12.73 15.55 -4.31
C ASP A 2 -13.23 14.64 -3.19
N ASN A 3 -14.49 14.20 -3.31
CA ASN A 3 -15.08 13.31 -2.33
C ASN A 3 -14.37 11.95 -2.50
N ALA A 4 -13.60 11.54 -1.51
CA ALA A 4 -12.88 10.27 -1.56
C ALA A 4 -13.87 9.11 -1.73
N THR A 5 -13.58 8.18 -2.64
CA THR A 5 -14.44 7.02 -2.89
C THR A 5 -14.49 6.11 -1.66
N GLU A 6 -15.57 5.33 -1.49
CA GLU A 6 -15.69 4.34 -0.41
C GLU A 6 -14.52 3.35 -0.46
N GLU A 7 -14.11 2.97 -1.67
CA GLU A 7 -12.98 2.10 -1.95
C GLU A 7 -11.67 2.71 -1.43
N LEU A 8 -11.41 4.00 -1.72
CA LEU A 8 -10.21 4.69 -1.27
C LEU A 8 -10.17 4.81 0.27
N ILE A 9 -11.32 5.10 0.89
CA ILE A 9 -11.44 5.14 2.35
C ILE A 9 -11.16 3.76 2.94
N HIS A 10 -11.71 2.70 2.35
CA HIS A 10 -11.50 1.34 2.82
C HIS A 10 -10.03 0.91 2.75
N VAL A 11 -9.39 1.07 1.58
CA VAL A 11 -7.98 0.66 1.40
C VAL A 11 -7.05 1.47 2.31
N LYS A 12 -7.31 2.77 2.51
CA LYS A 12 -6.57 3.59 3.48
C LYS A 12 -6.71 3.07 4.91
N LYS A 13 -7.92 2.68 5.33
CA LYS A 13 -8.13 2.07 6.67
C LYS A 13 -7.39 0.74 6.83
N VAL A 14 -7.35 -0.09 5.79
CA VAL A 14 -6.57 -1.34 5.83
C VAL A 14 -5.08 -1.02 5.98
N TRP A 15 -4.56 -0.09 5.19
CA TRP A 15 -3.16 0.33 5.29
C TRP A 15 -2.82 0.93 6.67
N ASP A 16 -3.68 1.78 7.21
CA ASP A 16 -3.52 2.36 8.55
C ASP A 16 -3.41 1.31 9.65
N ARG A 17 -4.08 0.16 9.51
CA ARG A 17 -3.99 -0.96 10.45
C ARG A 17 -2.72 -1.81 10.28
N MET A 18 -2.08 -1.76 9.11
CA MET A 18 -0.85 -2.51 8.84
C MET A 18 0.40 -1.72 9.25
N LYS A 19 0.34 -0.38 9.19
CA LYS A 19 1.44 0.51 9.62
C LYS A 19 1.77 0.31 11.09
N GLY A 20 3.06 0.33 11.45
CA GLY A 20 3.55 0.16 12.82
C GLY A 20 3.55 -1.27 13.33
N HIS A 21 3.06 -2.24 12.55
CA HIS A 21 3.03 -3.66 12.91
C HIS A 21 4.06 -4.49 12.14
N SER A 22 4.88 -3.87 11.29
CA SER A 22 5.84 -4.55 10.41
C SER A 22 7.09 -3.69 10.24
N PRO A 23 8.23 -4.05 10.87
CA PRO A 23 9.47 -3.28 10.75
C PRO A 23 9.94 -3.06 9.32
N ILE A 24 9.66 -4.02 8.42
CA ILE A 24 10.02 -3.88 7.00
C ILE A 24 9.16 -2.83 6.29
N TYR A 25 7.87 -2.72 6.63
CA TYR A 25 6.99 -1.70 6.07
C TYR A 25 7.26 -0.32 6.67
N ASP A 26 7.56 -0.26 7.96
CA ASP A 26 7.94 0.99 8.61
C ASP A 26 9.27 1.52 8.04
N PHE A 27 10.18 0.64 7.62
CA PHE A 27 11.44 1.05 6.99
C PHE A 27 11.30 1.42 5.50
N LEU A 28 10.54 0.65 4.71
CA LEU A 28 10.52 0.79 3.24
C LEU A 28 9.28 1.50 2.68
N LEU A 29 8.18 1.56 3.43
CA LEU A 29 6.87 1.99 2.94
C LEU A 29 6.26 3.12 3.80
N ALA A 30 6.98 3.68 4.77
CA ALA A 30 6.45 4.73 5.65
C ALA A 30 5.84 5.92 4.89
N ASP A 31 6.45 6.29 3.76
CA ASP A 31 6.03 7.42 2.92
C ASP A 31 5.14 6.99 1.75
N VAL A 32 4.56 5.79 1.78
CA VAL A 32 3.64 5.34 0.72
C VAL A 32 2.26 5.99 0.90
N GLU A 33 1.79 6.62 -0.16
CA GLU A 33 0.48 7.26 -0.23
C GLU A 33 -0.42 6.48 -1.17
N ILE A 34 -1.62 6.11 -0.71
CA ILE A 34 -2.66 5.57 -1.59
C ILE A 34 -3.40 6.74 -2.24
N VAL A 35 -3.27 6.86 -3.55
CA VAL A 35 -3.77 7.97 -4.37
C VAL A 35 -5.21 7.72 -4.80
N SER A 36 -5.51 6.52 -5.29
CA SER A 36 -6.86 6.12 -5.69
C SER A 36 -7.07 4.63 -5.53
N ALA A 37 -8.34 4.22 -5.42
CA ALA A 37 -8.73 2.82 -5.40
C ALA A 37 -10.06 2.64 -6.13
N THR A 38 -10.12 1.58 -6.93
CA THR A 38 -11.33 1.03 -7.56
C THR A 38 -11.29 -0.48 -7.42
N LYS A 39 -12.39 -1.17 -7.73
CA LYS A 39 -12.43 -2.64 -7.67
C LYS A 39 -11.34 -3.25 -8.55
N GLY A 40 -10.40 -3.97 -7.92
CA GLY A 40 -9.29 -4.63 -8.59
C GLY A 40 -8.09 -3.73 -8.94
N LEU A 41 -8.09 -2.45 -8.56
CA LEU A 41 -6.97 -1.53 -8.80
C LEU A 41 -6.76 -0.58 -7.62
N VAL A 42 -5.53 -0.53 -7.13
CA VAL A 42 -5.06 0.47 -6.17
C VAL A 42 -3.87 1.19 -6.79
N VAL A 43 -3.91 2.52 -6.79
CA VAL A 43 -2.80 3.35 -7.26
C VAL A 43 -2.15 3.99 -6.03
N SER A 44 -0.86 3.75 -5.88
CA SER A 44 -0.06 4.26 -4.76
C SER A 44 1.20 4.97 -5.27
N ARG A 45 1.73 5.87 -4.44
CA ARG A 45 2.96 6.62 -4.71
C ARG A 45 3.92 6.43 -3.56
N LEU A 46 5.17 6.10 -3.85
CA LEU A 46 6.27 6.07 -2.88
C LEU A 46 7.29 7.14 -3.27
N THR A 47 7.66 7.99 -2.31
CA THR A 47 8.79 8.90 -2.48
C THR A 47 10.09 8.11 -2.31
N VAL A 48 10.90 8.03 -3.38
CA VAL A 48 12.19 7.33 -3.34
C VAL A 48 13.20 8.14 -2.51
N ARG A 49 13.95 7.45 -1.65
CA ARG A 49 14.90 8.00 -0.68
C ARG A 49 16.09 7.04 -0.54
N ASP A 50 17.09 7.43 0.23
CA ASP A 50 18.35 6.67 0.39
C ASP A 50 18.13 5.25 0.95
N ASN A 51 17.16 5.07 1.84
CA ASN A 51 16.76 3.76 2.36
C ASN A 51 16.12 2.83 1.31
N HIS A 52 15.75 3.35 0.13
CA HIS A 52 15.16 2.59 -0.96
C HIS A 52 16.18 2.21 -2.05
N VAL A 53 17.37 2.79 -2.04
CA VAL A 53 18.37 2.56 -3.09
C VAL A 53 19.44 1.55 -2.66
N ASN A 54 19.95 0.79 -3.62
CA ASN A 54 21.06 -0.14 -3.42
C ASN A 54 22.41 0.55 -3.68
N SER A 55 23.50 -0.20 -3.53
CA SER A 55 24.88 0.29 -3.74
C SER A 55 25.19 0.77 -5.17
N ARG A 56 24.29 0.54 -6.14
CA ARG A 56 24.39 1.02 -7.52
C ARG A 56 23.53 2.26 -7.79
N GLY A 57 22.89 2.83 -6.77
CA GLY A 57 22.05 4.02 -6.91
C GLY A 57 20.69 3.76 -7.58
N THR A 58 20.27 2.50 -7.70
CA THR A 58 18.95 2.11 -8.21
C THR A 58 18.09 1.55 -7.09
N ILE A 59 16.78 1.35 -7.32
CA ILE A 59 15.89 0.75 -6.33
C ILE A 59 16.42 -0.63 -5.90
N HIS A 60 16.54 -0.86 -4.60
CA HIS A 60 16.92 -2.17 -4.07
C HIS A 60 15.82 -3.19 -4.37
N GLY A 61 16.19 -4.39 -4.79
CA GLY A 61 15.20 -5.46 -5.07
C GLY A 61 14.29 -5.81 -3.88
N ALA A 62 14.73 -5.56 -2.63
CA ALA A 62 13.91 -5.75 -1.44
C ALA A 62 12.74 -4.75 -1.40
N VAL A 63 12.94 -3.52 -1.86
CA VAL A 63 11.86 -2.52 -1.98
C VAL A 63 10.82 -2.99 -2.98
N SER A 64 11.26 -3.47 -4.15
CA SER A 64 10.35 -4.00 -5.18
C SER A 64 9.57 -5.22 -4.67
N ALA A 65 10.24 -6.14 -3.98
CA ALA A 65 9.59 -7.30 -3.37
C ALA A 65 8.55 -6.88 -2.32
N SER A 66 8.90 -5.95 -1.43
CA SER A 66 7.98 -5.43 -0.42
C SER A 66 6.80 -4.68 -1.02
N LEU A 67 6.99 -3.93 -2.11
CA LEU A 67 5.89 -3.25 -2.81
C LEU A 67 4.89 -4.24 -3.43
N VAL A 68 5.39 -5.32 -4.05
CA VAL A 68 4.53 -6.37 -4.63
C VAL A 68 3.78 -7.12 -3.54
N ASP A 69 4.46 -7.50 -2.46
CA ASP A 69 3.85 -8.20 -1.31
C ASP A 69 2.75 -7.33 -0.67
N TRP A 70 3.10 -6.10 -0.31
CA TRP A 70 2.18 -5.14 0.30
C TRP A 70 0.95 -4.84 -0.58
N SER A 71 1.18 -4.53 -1.87
CA SER A 71 0.07 -4.22 -2.79
C SER A 71 -0.82 -5.43 -3.07
N GLY A 72 -0.25 -6.64 -3.11
CA GLY A 72 -1.00 -7.89 -3.22
C GLY A 72 -1.94 -8.11 -2.04
N VAL A 73 -1.45 -7.91 -0.81
CA VAL A 73 -2.28 -8.00 0.41
C VAL A 73 -3.41 -6.96 0.39
N LEU A 74 -3.10 -5.71 0.03
CA LEU A 74 -4.12 -4.66 -0.07
C LEU A 74 -5.21 -5.00 -1.11
N LEU A 75 -4.83 -5.52 -2.27
CA LEU A 75 -5.77 -5.88 -3.33
C LEU A 75 -6.67 -7.04 -2.91
N LEU A 76 -6.11 -8.08 -2.28
CA LEU A 76 -6.89 -9.22 -1.78
C LEU A 76 -7.92 -8.80 -0.73
N LEU A 77 -7.52 -7.97 0.23
CA LEU A 77 -8.43 -7.46 1.25
C LEU A 77 -9.49 -6.50 0.66
N HIS A 78 -9.17 -5.81 -0.44
CA HIS A 78 -10.09 -4.92 -1.12
C HIS A 78 -11.12 -5.64 -2.01
N MET A 79 -10.72 -6.69 -2.74
CA MET A 79 -11.58 -7.34 -3.74
C MET A 79 -12.88 -7.94 -3.16
N ASP A 80 -12.84 -8.41 -1.91
CA ASP A 80 -13.96 -9.07 -1.22
C ASP A 80 -14.51 -8.27 -0.02
N TRP A 81 -14.17 -6.98 0.11
CA TRP A 81 -14.52 -6.25 1.34
C TRP A 81 -16.02 -6.03 1.54
N LYS A 82 -16.82 -5.91 0.45
CA LYS A 82 -18.27 -5.75 0.53
C LYS A 82 -19.02 -7.07 0.79
N SER A 83 -18.41 -8.24 0.50
CA SER A 83 -18.98 -9.55 0.83
C SER A 83 -18.68 -9.98 2.27
N LEU A 84 -17.57 -9.49 2.85
CA LEU A 84 -17.19 -9.76 4.24
C LEU A 84 -17.92 -8.88 5.27
N ALA A 85 -18.52 -7.76 4.86
CA ALA A 85 -19.29 -6.88 5.75
C ALA A 85 -20.73 -7.35 6.00
N GLN A 86 -21.14 -8.50 5.45
CA GLN A 86 -22.48 -9.07 5.59
C GLN A 86 -22.51 -10.41 6.36
N VAL A 87 -21.45 -10.73 7.11
CA VAL A 87 -21.37 -11.90 8.00
C VAL A 87 -21.07 -11.47 9.42
#